data_AF-A0A8T4Z1P7-F1
#
_entry.id   AF-A0A8T4Z1P7-F1
#
_cell.length_a   1.000
_cell.length_b   1.000
_cell.length_c   1.000
_cell.angle_alpha   90.00
_cell.angle_beta   90.00
_cell.angle_gamma   90.00
#
_symmetry.space_group_name_H-M   'P 1'
#
loop_
_entity.id
_entity.type
_entity.pdbx_description
1 polymer ?
#
loop_
_entity_poly.entity_id
_entity_poly.type
_entity_poly.pdbx_seq_one_letter_code
_entity_poly.pdbx_strand_id
1 'polypeptide(L)'
;MGSRQVFSVFLLLVILIVLLYPTTATGTVSVTASYGQAPPIETPLGPIIITGVTNLYVSFSEIRIHLANERNDSGWVPIIYNTASVDIIRFSNNPGVIFSTPTVPVGEYDRVFLRFGNSSAVVNGTTLNVESIPRFVIVDYRFSVKSGSETILKLKLTADYRAINISKPKVFFEISPIPD
;
A
#
# COMPACT_ATOMS: atom_id res chain seq x y z
N MET A 1 32.58 43.99 8.13
CA MET A 1 32.74 42.70 7.40
C MET A 1 32.99 43.03 5.94
N GLY A 2 34.01 42.43 5.31
CA GLY A 2 34.31 42.71 3.90
C GLY A 2 33.23 42.13 2.97
N SER A 3 32.92 42.81 1.87
CA SER A 3 31.93 42.35 0.87
C SER A 3 32.19 40.91 0.39
N ARG A 4 33.45 40.50 0.33
CA ARG A 4 33.89 39.13 0.02
C ARG A 4 33.41 38.11 1.06
N GLN A 5 33.46 38.42 2.36
CA GLN A 5 32.99 37.53 3.42
C GLN A 5 31.47 37.36 3.38
N VAL A 6 30.73 38.44 3.12
CA VAL A 6 29.26 38.38 2.99
C VAL A 6 28.85 37.51 1.81
N PHE A 7 29.52 37.66 0.67
CA PHE A 7 29.27 36.83 -0.51
C PHE A 7 29.60 35.35 -0.27
N SER A 8 30.73 35.05 0.39
CA SER A 8 31.10 33.68 0.74
C SER A 8 30.11 33.02 1.69
N VAL A 9 29.63 33.75 2.71
CA VAL A 9 28.61 33.23 3.65
C VAL A 9 27.29 32.98 2.93
N PHE A 10 26.87 33.89 2.05
CA PHE A 10 25.66 33.72 1.25
C PHE A 10 25.74 32.52 0.32
N LEU A 11 26.85 32.37 -0.42
CA LEU A 11 27.06 31.23 -1.31
C LEU A 11 27.05 29.90 -0.55
N LEU A 12 27.71 29.86 0.62
CA LEU A 12 27.71 28.68 1.49
C LEU A 12 26.29 28.32 1.94
N LEU A 13 25.48 29.31 2.32
CA LEU A 13 24.07 29.12 2.68
C LEU A 13 23.26 28.56 1.51
N VAL A 14 23.43 29.10 0.30
CA VAL A 14 22.74 28.61 -0.90
C VAL A 14 23.13 27.16 -1.19
N ILE A 15 24.42 26.84 -1.16
CA ILE A 15 24.92 25.47 -1.37
C ILE A 15 24.33 24.52 -0.31
N LEU A 16 24.33 24.93 0.96
CA LEU A 16 23.79 24.14 2.05
C LEU A 16 22.28 23.87 1.85
N ILE A 17 21.51 24.89 1.47
CA ILE A 17 20.08 24.75 1.18
C ILE A 17 19.87 23.79 0.00
N VAL A 18 20.63 23.93 -1.09
CA VAL A 18 20.50 23.05 -2.27
C VAL A 18 20.85 21.60 -1.93
N LEU A 19 21.85 21.36 -1.06
CA LEU A 19 22.25 20.02 -0.64
C LEU A 19 21.28 19.38 0.35
N LEU A 20 20.73 20.15 1.30
CA LEU A 20 19.88 19.62 2.36
C LEU A 20 18.40 19.56 1.96
N TYR A 21 17.92 20.45 1.09
CA TYR A 21 16.51 20.53 0.71
C TYR A 21 15.92 19.19 0.21
N PRO A 22 16.61 18.41 -0.66
CA PRO A 22 16.10 17.10 -1.09
C PRO A 22 15.96 16.11 0.07
N THR A 23 16.83 16.22 1.09
CA THR A 23 16.86 15.29 2.23
C THR A 23 15.84 15.61 3.31
N THR A 24 15.29 16.83 3.33
CA THR A 24 14.31 17.28 4.34
C THR A 24 12.91 17.50 3.80
N ALA A 25 12.74 17.60 2.48
CA ALA A 25 11.43 17.81 1.88
C ALA A 25 10.59 16.52 1.95
N THR A 26 9.35 16.65 2.43
CA THR A 26 8.40 15.54 2.50
C THR A 26 7.10 15.85 1.77
N GLY A 27 6.42 14.79 1.33
CA GLY A 27 5.07 14.81 0.81
C GLY A 27 4.19 13.79 1.54
N THR A 28 2.91 13.77 1.17
CA THR A 28 1.94 12.82 1.69
C THR A 28 1.73 11.70 0.68
N VAL A 29 1.69 10.45 1.15
CA VAL A 29 1.24 9.31 0.35
C VAL A 29 -0.01 8.73 0.99
N SER A 30 -1.06 8.63 0.19
CA SER A 30 -2.31 7.98 0.57
C SER A 30 -2.54 6.79 -0.33
N VAL A 31 -2.90 5.65 0.25
CA VAL A 31 -3.26 4.47 -0.53
C VAL A 31 -4.75 4.24 -0.42
N THR A 32 -5.37 4.15 -1.58
CA THR A 32 -6.77 3.81 -1.75
C THR A 32 -6.88 2.41 -2.29
N ALA A 33 -7.86 1.66 -1.78
CA ALA A 33 -8.15 0.30 -2.19
C ALA A 33 -9.55 0.25 -2.78
N SER A 34 -9.67 -0.41 -3.94
CA SER A 34 -10.93 -0.98 -4.41
C SER A 34 -10.92 -2.49 -4.15
N TYR A 35 -12.10 -3.06 -3.99
CA TYR A 35 -12.24 -4.49 -3.76
C TYR A 35 -12.81 -5.21 -4.98
N GLY A 36 -12.26 -6.39 -5.26
CA GLY A 36 -12.81 -7.35 -6.20
C GLY A 36 -12.91 -8.74 -5.56
N GLN A 37 -13.93 -9.48 -5.94
CA GLN A 37 -13.97 -10.91 -5.68
C GLN A 37 -13.34 -11.67 -6.85
N ALA A 38 -12.61 -12.74 -6.55
CA ALA A 38 -12.06 -13.62 -7.57
C ALA A 38 -13.19 -14.15 -8.49
N PRO A 39 -12.94 -14.25 -9.80
CA PRO A 39 -13.95 -14.70 -10.75
C PRO A 39 -14.39 -16.15 -10.44
N PRO A 40 -15.65 -16.51 -10.75
CA PRO A 40 -16.11 -17.88 -10.62
C PRO A 40 -15.23 -18.84 -11.42
N ILE A 41 -14.99 -20.04 -10.88
CA ILE A 41 -14.36 -21.11 -11.65
C ILE A 41 -15.43 -21.97 -12.28
N GLU A 42 -15.37 -22.12 -13.60
CA GLU A 42 -16.17 -23.08 -14.34
C GLU A 42 -15.67 -24.49 -14.09
N THR A 43 -16.56 -25.37 -13.67
CA THR A 43 -16.30 -26.80 -13.53
C THR A 43 -17.34 -27.59 -14.34
N PRO A 44 -17.10 -28.88 -14.64
CA PRO A 44 -18.09 -29.74 -15.31
C PRO A 44 -19.43 -29.84 -14.56
N LEU A 45 -19.47 -29.47 -13.28
CA LEU A 45 -20.66 -29.47 -12.42
C LEU A 45 -21.33 -28.08 -12.32
N GLY A 46 -20.82 -27.08 -13.03
CA GLY A 46 -21.27 -25.69 -12.98
C GLY A 46 -20.26 -24.73 -12.35
N PRO A 47 -20.56 -23.42 -12.30
CA PRO A 47 -19.69 -22.41 -11.71
C PRO A 47 -19.66 -22.54 -10.17
N ILE A 48 -18.46 -22.55 -9.59
CA ILE A 48 -18.31 -22.45 -8.14
C ILE A 48 -18.45 -20.98 -7.74
N ILE A 49 -19.59 -20.62 -7.17
CA ILE A 49 -19.85 -19.29 -6.63
C ILE A 49 -19.52 -19.28 -5.15
N ILE A 50 -18.72 -18.29 -4.72
CA ILE A 50 -18.36 -18.12 -3.32
C ILE A 50 -19.46 -17.28 -2.66
N THR A 51 -20.18 -17.87 -1.72
CA THR A 51 -21.27 -17.21 -0.97
C THR A 51 -21.03 -17.28 0.54
N GLY A 52 -21.72 -16.43 1.29
CA GLY A 52 -21.72 -16.47 2.77
C GLY A 52 -20.68 -15.56 3.45
N VAL A 53 -19.71 -14.99 2.72
CA VAL A 53 -18.77 -14.00 3.27
C VAL A 53 -19.37 -12.60 3.19
N THR A 54 -19.64 -11.97 4.33
CA THR A 54 -20.27 -10.63 4.37
C THR A 54 -19.27 -9.50 4.64
N ASN A 55 -18.18 -9.80 5.35
CA ASN A 55 -17.14 -8.83 5.70
C ASN A 55 -15.77 -9.49 5.62
N LEU A 56 -14.77 -8.72 5.20
CA LEU A 56 -13.37 -9.14 5.24
C LEU A 56 -12.53 -8.00 5.82
N TYR A 57 -12.12 -8.18 7.06
CA TYR A 57 -11.29 -7.24 7.77
C TYR A 57 -9.81 -7.58 7.53
N VAL A 58 -9.06 -6.62 7.02
CA VAL A 58 -7.63 -6.76 6.72
C VAL A 58 -6.86 -5.59 7.33
N SER A 59 -5.75 -5.90 7.99
CA SER A 59 -4.73 -4.94 8.39
C SER A 59 -3.41 -5.25 7.69
N PHE A 60 -2.51 -4.28 7.62
CA PHE A 60 -1.15 -4.44 7.15
C PHE A 60 -0.17 -4.21 8.30
N SER A 61 0.76 -5.14 8.46
CA SER A 61 1.82 -5.06 9.48
C SER A 61 3.06 -4.32 8.99
N GLU A 62 3.11 -3.97 7.71
CA GLU A 62 4.21 -3.21 7.14
C GLU A 62 3.85 -2.74 5.74
N ILE A 63 4.14 -1.47 5.45
CA ILE A 63 4.09 -0.93 4.09
C ILE A 63 5.37 -0.16 3.84
N ARG A 64 6.02 -0.47 2.73
CA ARG A 64 7.23 0.18 2.27
C ARG A 64 7.07 0.60 0.82
N ILE A 65 7.82 1.60 0.41
CA ILE A 65 7.94 2.01 -0.98
C ILE A 65 9.39 1.94 -1.39
N HIS A 66 9.65 1.67 -2.66
CA HIS A 66 10.99 1.50 -3.18
C HIS A 66 11.38 2.71 -4.03
N LEU A 67 12.54 3.31 -3.73
CA LEU A 67 13.11 4.40 -4.51
C LEU A 67 13.45 3.95 -5.93
N ALA A 68 13.03 4.71 -6.92
CA ALA A 68 13.32 4.40 -8.32
C ALA A 68 14.84 4.41 -8.57
N ASN A 69 15.32 3.46 -9.38
CA ASN A 69 16.74 3.27 -9.74
C ASN A 69 17.66 2.74 -8.62
N GLU A 70 17.12 2.46 -7.43
CA GLU A 70 17.84 1.69 -6.40
C GLU A 70 17.80 0.18 -6.71
N ARG A 71 18.66 -0.59 -6.04
CA ARG A 71 18.69 -2.05 -6.18
C ARG A 71 17.56 -2.68 -5.36
N ASN A 72 17.11 -3.86 -5.77
CA ASN A 72 16.01 -4.57 -5.10
C ASN A 72 16.26 -4.90 -3.62
N ASP A 73 17.52 -5.05 -3.22
CA ASP A 73 17.95 -5.30 -1.84
C ASP A 73 18.20 -4.00 -1.03
N SER A 74 18.18 -2.84 -1.70
CA SER A 74 18.27 -1.49 -1.11
C SER A 74 17.00 -0.66 -1.42
N GLY A 75 17.02 0.64 -1.14
CA GLY A 75 15.98 1.57 -1.59
C GLY A 75 14.60 1.48 -0.93
N TRP A 76 14.36 0.51 -0.04
CA TRP A 76 13.09 0.36 0.67
C TRP A 76 12.93 1.38 1.81
N VAL A 77 11.95 2.28 1.65
CA VAL A 77 11.56 3.27 2.65
C VAL A 77 10.30 2.80 3.36
N PRO A 78 10.34 2.52 4.69
CA PRO A 78 9.15 2.18 5.45
C PRO A 78 8.27 3.42 5.63
N ILE A 79 6.98 3.28 5.31
CA ILE A 79 6.01 4.38 5.43
C ILE A 79 4.99 4.13 6.55
N ILE A 80 4.70 2.86 6.86
CA ILE A 80 3.87 2.50 8.01
C ILE A 80 4.23 1.10 8.52
N TYR A 81 4.16 0.91 9.84
CA TYR A 81 4.46 -0.38 10.48
C TYR A 81 3.22 -1.09 11.02
N ASN A 82 2.05 -0.47 11.04
CA ASN A 82 0.79 -1.12 11.36
C ASN A 82 -0.35 -0.25 10.85
N THR A 83 -1.33 -0.84 10.18
CA THR A 83 -2.59 -0.17 9.84
C THR A 83 -3.69 -0.63 10.78
N ALA A 84 -4.74 0.21 10.91
CA ALA A 84 -6.01 -0.27 11.42
C ALA A 84 -6.55 -1.38 10.51
N SER A 85 -7.39 -2.24 11.07
CA SER A 85 -8.12 -3.26 10.31
C SER A 85 -9.28 -2.61 9.58
N VAL A 86 -9.39 -2.86 8.27
CA VAL A 86 -10.40 -2.25 7.39
C VAL A 86 -11.23 -3.33 6.74
N ASP A 87 -12.55 -3.13 6.67
CA ASP A 87 -13.46 -4.02 5.95
C ASP A 87 -13.39 -3.74 4.45
N ILE A 88 -12.60 -4.53 3.73
CA ILE A 88 -12.34 -4.27 2.32
C ILE A 88 -13.55 -4.57 1.42
N ILE A 89 -14.48 -5.44 1.85
CA ILE A 89 -15.69 -5.75 1.05
C ILE A 89 -16.54 -4.49 0.83
N ARG A 90 -16.53 -3.55 1.78
CA ARG A 90 -17.22 -2.25 1.65
C ARG A 90 -16.68 -1.41 0.49
N PHE A 91 -15.45 -1.69 0.04
CA PHE A 91 -14.82 -0.99 -1.08
C PHE A 91 -15.14 -1.58 -2.45
N SER A 92 -16.10 -2.52 -2.53
CA SER A 92 -16.54 -3.10 -3.81
C SER A 92 -17.11 -2.04 -4.76
N ASN A 93 -17.84 -1.06 -4.22
CA ASN A 93 -18.56 -0.05 -5.00
C ASN A 93 -17.93 1.34 -4.88
N ASN A 94 -17.14 1.57 -3.83
CA ASN A 94 -16.52 2.86 -3.58
C ASN A 94 -15.12 2.64 -3.01
N PRO A 95 -14.04 2.97 -3.76
CA PRO A 95 -12.69 2.86 -3.25
C PRO A 95 -12.53 3.65 -1.94
N GLY A 96 -11.78 3.09 -0.99
CA GLY A 96 -11.56 3.71 0.32
C GLY A 96 -10.08 3.85 0.65
N VAL A 97 -9.75 4.85 1.45
CA VAL A 97 -8.38 5.04 1.96
C VAL A 97 -8.08 3.94 2.98
N ILE A 98 -7.05 3.15 2.73
CA ILE A 98 -6.56 2.12 3.67
C ILE A 98 -5.48 2.66 4.61
N PHE A 99 -4.70 3.66 4.16
CA PHE A 99 -3.82 4.45 5.01
C PHE A 99 -3.39 5.75 4.32
N SER A 100 -2.90 6.69 5.11
CA SER A 100 -2.27 7.94 4.65
C SER A 100 -1.11 8.32 5.58
N THR A 101 0.01 8.78 5.03
CA THR A 101 1.19 9.20 5.80
C THR A 101 1.83 10.47 5.21
N PRO A 102 2.02 11.54 6.01
CA PRO A 102 2.50 12.84 5.52
C PRO A 102 4.03 13.01 5.50
N THR A 103 4.78 11.98 5.88
CA THR A 103 6.23 12.07 6.13
C THR A 103 7.06 11.29 5.11
N VAL A 104 6.59 11.19 3.87
CA VAL A 104 7.31 10.46 2.82
C VAL A 104 8.33 11.39 2.15
N PRO A 105 9.63 11.04 2.08
CA PRO A 105 10.62 11.86 1.39
C PRO A 105 10.23 12.14 -0.07
N VAL A 106 10.50 13.36 -0.52
CA VAL A 106 10.34 13.72 -1.94
C VAL A 106 11.25 12.87 -2.81
N GLY A 107 10.71 12.35 -3.91
CA GLY A 107 11.47 11.48 -4.81
C GLY A 107 10.60 10.70 -5.78
N GLU A 108 11.27 9.92 -6.61
CA GLU A 108 10.66 8.98 -7.55
C GLU A 108 10.67 7.58 -6.95
N TYR A 109 9.58 6.85 -7.11
CA TYR A 109 9.37 5.52 -6.57
C TYR A 109 8.81 4.59 -7.65
N ASP A 110 9.11 3.31 -7.59
CA ASP A 110 8.71 2.34 -8.62
C ASP A 110 7.93 1.14 -8.11
N ARG A 111 7.92 0.88 -6.79
CA ARG A 111 7.24 -0.27 -6.19
C ARG A 111 6.68 0.03 -4.82
N VAL A 112 5.65 -0.74 -4.46
CA VAL A 112 5.02 -0.76 -3.15
C VAL A 112 5.09 -2.17 -2.58
N PHE A 113 5.62 -2.30 -1.37
CA PHE A 113 5.61 -3.54 -0.59
C PHE A 113 4.51 -3.47 0.46
N LEU A 114 3.67 -4.50 0.51
CA LEU A 114 2.56 -4.64 1.46
C LEU A 114 2.72 -5.97 2.20
N ARG A 115 2.80 -5.93 3.53
CA ARG A 115 2.75 -7.14 4.37
C ARG A 115 1.41 -7.20 5.09
N PHE A 116 0.69 -8.29 4.90
CA PHE A 116 -0.55 -8.53 5.63
C PHE A 116 -0.27 -8.69 7.13
N GLY A 117 -1.13 -8.09 7.95
CA GLY A 117 -1.18 -8.27 9.39
C GLY A 117 -2.27 -9.28 9.75
N ASN A 118 -3.11 -8.92 10.70
CA ASN A 118 -4.27 -9.74 11.07
C ASN A 118 -5.35 -9.63 10.01
N SER A 119 -6.03 -10.75 9.75
CA SER A 119 -7.19 -10.80 8.88
C SER A 119 -8.28 -11.68 9.47
N SER A 120 -9.53 -11.24 9.32
CA SER A 120 -10.70 -11.98 9.77
C SER A 120 -11.85 -11.80 8.80
N ALA A 121 -12.63 -12.84 8.60
CA ALA A 121 -13.79 -12.84 7.72
C ALA A 121 -15.06 -13.17 8.52
N VAL A 122 -16.18 -12.56 8.13
CA VAL A 122 -17.49 -12.89 8.67
C VAL A 122 -18.18 -13.82 7.70
N VAL A 123 -18.38 -15.07 8.10
CA VAL A 123 -19.02 -16.13 7.29
C VAL A 123 -20.30 -16.55 7.98
N ASN A 124 -21.45 -16.37 7.32
CA ASN A 124 -22.77 -16.69 7.87
C ASN A 124 -22.98 -16.10 9.29
N GLY A 125 -22.53 -14.86 9.50
CA GLY A 125 -22.63 -14.15 10.79
C GLY A 125 -21.57 -14.52 11.84
N THR A 126 -20.69 -15.49 11.57
CA THR A 126 -19.61 -15.89 12.49
C THR A 126 -18.28 -15.29 12.05
N THR A 127 -17.54 -14.66 12.97
CA THR A 127 -16.21 -14.12 12.67
C THR A 127 -15.15 -15.20 12.83
N LEU A 128 -14.35 -15.40 11.78
CA LEU A 128 -13.25 -16.35 11.73
C LEU A 128 -11.94 -15.64 11.45
N ASN A 129 -10.88 -15.99 12.17
CA ASN A 129 -9.53 -15.57 11.79
C ASN A 129 -9.10 -16.34 10.55
N VAL A 130 -8.57 -15.62 9.56
CA VAL A 130 -8.15 -16.18 8.28
C VAL A 130 -6.69 -15.88 8.02
N GLU A 131 -5.97 -16.83 7.43
CA GLU A 131 -4.60 -16.59 6.97
C GLU A 131 -4.63 -15.94 5.58
N SER A 132 -3.95 -14.80 5.45
CA SER A 132 -3.78 -14.07 4.18
C SER A 132 -2.62 -14.65 3.38
N ILE A 133 -2.90 -15.03 2.13
CA ILE A 133 -1.93 -15.64 1.22
C ILE A 133 -1.86 -14.81 -0.06
N PRO A 134 -0.67 -14.36 -0.50
CA PRO A 134 0.61 -14.47 0.20
C PRO A 134 0.65 -13.56 1.45
N ARG A 135 1.64 -13.77 2.33
CA ARG A 135 1.83 -12.93 3.53
C ARG A 135 2.32 -11.52 3.21
N PHE A 136 2.92 -11.34 2.03
CA PHE A 136 3.32 -10.05 1.51
C PHE A 136 3.23 -10.04 -0.01
N VAL A 137 3.09 -8.85 -0.58
CA VAL A 137 3.06 -8.60 -2.02
C VAL A 137 3.97 -7.43 -2.34
N ILE A 138 4.69 -7.52 -3.46
CA ILE A 138 5.39 -6.39 -4.07
C ILE A 138 4.61 -6.04 -5.34
N VAL A 139 4.21 -4.78 -5.46
CA VAL A 139 3.44 -4.25 -6.57
C VAL A 139 4.32 -3.28 -7.33
N ASP A 140 4.52 -3.51 -8.63
CA ASP A 140 5.15 -2.53 -9.51
C ASP A 140 4.19 -1.36 -9.74
N TYR A 141 4.56 -0.18 -9.24
CA TYR A 141 3.76 1.03 -9.30
C TYR A 141 4.71 2.24 -9.33
N ARG A 142 4.82 2.90 -10.48
CA ARG A 142 5.64 4.12 -10.60
C ARG A 142 4.87 5.36 -10.16
N PHE A 143 5.46 6.13 -9.26
CA PHE A 143 4.87 7.38 -8.77
C PHE A 143 5.95 8.34 -8.25
N SER A 144 5.60 9.62 -8.18
CA SER A 144 6.46 10.68 -7.65
C SER A 144 5.83 11.29 -6.40
N VAL A 145 6.64 11.51 -5.37
CA VAL A 145 6.23 12.27 -4.18
C VAL A 145 6.79 13.68 -4.30
N LYS A 146 5.91 14.68 -4.24
CA LYS A 146 6.27 16.10 -4.36
C LYS A 146 6.11 16.80 -3.01
N SER A 147 6.95 17.81 -2.78
CA SER A 147 6.96 18.56 -1.51
C SER A 147 5.60 19.19 -1.25
N GLY A 148 5.05 18.96 -0.05
CA GLY A 148 3.77 19.53 0.39
C GLY A 148 2.55 19.08 -0.41
N SER A 149 2.68 18.07 -1.27
CA SER A 149 1.59 17.52 -2.09
C SER A 149 1.19 16.13 -1.61
N GLU A 150 -0.05 15.74 -1.91
CA GLU A 150 -0.53 14.37 -1.70
C GLU A 150 -0.40 13.57 -3.00
N THR A 151 0.22 12.40 -2.90
CA THR A 151 0.26 11.39 -3.95
C THR A 151 -0.68 10.26 -3.56
N ILE A 152 -1.70 10.03 -4.39
CA ILE A 152 -2.71 8.99 -4.14
C ILE A 152 -2.36 7.76 -4.98
N LEU A 153 -2.10 6.63 -4.35
CA LEU A 153 -1.93 5.35 -5.02
C LEU A 153 -3.25 4.59 -4.99
N LYS A 154 -3.66 4.05 -6.13
CA LYS A 154 -4.92 3.31 -6.26
C LYS A 154 -4.63 1.84 -6.48
N LEU A 155 -5.06 0.99 -5.57
CA LEU A 155 -4.84 -0.46 -5.64
C LEU A 155 -6.17 -1.20 -5.76
N LYS A 156 -6.17 -2.31 -6.50
CA LYS A 156 -7.26 -3.27 -6.52
C LYS A 156 -6.84 -4.50 -5.74
N LEU A 157 -7.61 -4.83 -4.71
CA LEU A 157 -7.43 -6.03 -3.91
C LEU A 157 -8.48 -7.04 -4.36
N THR A 158 -8.05 -8.09 -5.04
CA THR A 158 -8.90 -9.21 -5.42
C THR A 158 -8.75 -10.32 -4.39
N ALA A 159 -9.84 -10.72 -3.76
CA ALA A 159 -9.85 -11.76 -2.73
C ALA A 159 -10.57 -13.03 -3.19
N ASP A 160 -10.03 -14.18 -2.79
CA ASP A 160 -10.60 -15.50 -3.02
C ASP A 160 -10.77 -16.26 -1.71
N TYR A 161 -12.03 -16.56 -1.38
CA TYR A 161 -12.43 -17.21 -0.12
C TYR A 161 -12.78 -18.69 -0.28
N ARG A 162 -12.46 -19.33 -1.42
CA ARG A 162 -12.80 -20.75 -1.63
C ARG A 162 -12.20 -21.68 -0.56
N ALA A 163 -11.11 -21.25 0.08
CA ALA A 163 -10.43 -21.96 1.15
C ALA A 163 -10.83 -21.49 2.56
N ILE A 164 -11.98 -20.85 2.75
CA ILE A 164 -12.39 -20.34 4.07
C ILE A 164 -12.98 -21.43 4.98
N ASN A 165 -13.61 -22.46 4.42
CA ASN A 165 -14.29 -23.53 5.16
C ASN A 165 -13.40 -24.74 5.48
N ILE A 166 -12.08 -24.63 5.26
CA ILE A 166 -11.14 -25.70 5.62
C ILE A 166 -10.65 -25.51 7.06
N SER A 167 -10.07 -26.55 7.67
CA SER A 167 -9.61 -26.56 9.08
C SER A 167 -8.64 -25.43 9.45
N LYS A 168 -8.00 -24.80 8.46
CA LYS A 168 -7.24 -23.55 8.57
C LYS A 168 -7.76 -22.55 7.53
N PRO A 169 -8.72 -21.68 7.88
CA PRO A 169 -9.33 -20.73 6.96
C PRO A 169 -8.28 -19.86 6.28
N LYS A 170 -8.35 -19.75 4.96
CA LYS A 170 -7.40 -18.99 4.15
C LYS A 170 -8.13 -18.07 3.18
N VAL A 171 -7.51 -16.94 2.89
CA VAL A 171 -7.92 -16.02 1.84
C VAL A 171 -6.73 -15.75 0.93
N PHE A 172 -6.92 -15.96 -0.36
CA PHE A 172 -5.90 -15.61 -1.35
C PHE A 172 -6.14 -14.19 -1.84
N PHE A 173 -5.08 -13.40 -1.88
CA PHE A 173 -5.09 -12.03 -2.35
C PHE A 173 -4.23 -11.89 -3.59
N GLU A 174 -4.79 -11.19 -4.57
CA GLU A 174 -4.06 -10.59 -5.67
C GLU A 174 -4.19 -9.07 -5.54
N ILE A 175 -3.07 -8.35 -5.64
CA ILE A 175 -3.05 -6.89 -5.55
C ILE A 175 -2.47 -6.35 -6.85
N SER A 176 -3.20 -5.43 -7.49
CA SER A 176 -2.76 -4.78 -8.72
C SER A 176 -2.90 -3.26 -8.63
N PRO A 177 -2.04 -2.50 -9.32
CA PRO A 177 -2.21 -1.07 -9.46
C PRO A 177 -3.43 -0.77 -10.33
N ILE A 178 -4.16 0.29 -9.98
CA ILE A 178 -5.20 0.87 -10.84
C ILE A 178 -4.56 2.10 -11.48
N PRO A 179 -4.27 2.07 -12.79
CA PRO A 179 -3.71 3.23 -13.48
C PRO A 179 -4.68 4.41 -13.40
N ASP A 180 -4.11 5.61 -13.33
CA ASP A 180 -4.85 6.87 -13.42
C ASP A 180 -5.44 7.10 -14.81
#